data_AF-A0A2V8LVM7-F1
#
_entry.id   AF-A0A2V8LVM7-F1
#
_cell.length_a   1.000
_cell.length_b   1.000
_cell.length_c   1.000
_cell.angle_alpha   90.00
_cell.angle_beta   90.00
_cell.angle_gamma   90.00
#
_symmetry.space_group_name_H-M   'P 1'
#
loop_
_entity.id
_entity.type
_entity.pdbx_description
1 polymer ?
#
loop_
_entity_poly.entity_id
_entity_poly.type
_entity_poly.pdbx_seq_one_letter_code
_entity_poly.pdbx_strand_id
1 'polypeptide(L)'
;MEAIISNLVNRFEKGALSRRELIQGLAMLTAAGGTASAATFQNAGLKATKIDHMSIQVTDLPRAIAFYQKIFGLSVVSEDKPNEIVRLGTTKTLVSLHHKSPTGLVDHFAIGVEGFNKEAVTRELKQRGVNPEENIDAGFHIKDPEGIRVQIVGA
;
A
#
# COMPACT_ATOMS: atom_id res chain seq x y z
N MET A 1 -32.90 21.57 10.99
CA MET A 1 -33.61 21.20 9.75
C MET A 1 -35.13 21.29 9.92
N GLU A 2 -35.67 20.78 11.02
CA GLU A 2 -37.12 20.81 11.35
C GLU A 2 -37.74 22.23 11.29
N ALA A 3 -37.14 23.23 11.95
CA ALA A 3 -37.65 24.61 11.94
C ALA A 3 -37.75 25.24 10.53
N ILE A 4 -36.87 24.83 9.60
CA ILE A 4 -36.87 25.33 8.21
C ILE A 4 -37.99 24.65 7.42
N ILE A 5 -38.20 23.35 7.61
CA ILE A 5 -39.31 22.61 7.01
C ILE A 5 -40.64 23.17 7.50
N SER A 6 -40.79 23.39 8.82
CA SER A 6 -42.00 23.96 9.41
C SER A 6 -42.33 25.35 8.86
N ASN A 7 -41.32 26.18 8.60
CA ASN A 7 -41.52 27.51 7.99
C ASN A 7 -42.02 27.41 6.54
N LEU A 8 -41.43 26.52 5.72
CA LEU A 8 -41.85 26.31 4.33
C LEU A 8 -43.29 25.81 4.24
N VAL A 9 -43.67 24.86 5.10
CA VAL A 9 -45.05 24.33 5.18
C VAL A 9 -46.03 25.42 5.60
N ASN A 10 -45.73 26.20 6.64
CA ASN A 10 -46.61 27.26 7.12
C ASN A 10 -46.86 28.35 6.04
N ARG A 11 -45.84 28.68 5.25
CA ARG A 11 -45.97 29.63 4.13
C ARG A 11 -46.81 29.07 2.99
N PHE A 12 -46.73 27.78 2.71
CA PHE A 12 -47.60 27.11 1.74
C PHE A 12 -49.06 27.08 2.20
N GLU A 13 -49.31 26.72 3.46
CA GLU A 13 -50.67 26.69 4.04
C GLU A 13 -51.35 28.08 4.03
N LYS A 14 -50.56 29.14 4.17
CA LYS A 14 -51.03 30.53 4.07
C LYS A 14 -51.14 31.05 2.63
N GLY A 15 -50.90 30.20 1.62
CA GLY A 15 -50.95 30.58 0.20
C GLY A 15 -49.82 31.49 -0.27
N ALA A 16 -48.80 31.72 0.57
CA ALA A 16 -47.64 32.56 0.24
C ALA A 16 -46.57 31.81 -0.57
N LEU A 17 -46.76 30.51 -0.80
CA LEU A 17 -45.97 29.68 -1.71
C LEU A 17 -46.91 28.81 -2.53
N SER A 18 -46.58 28.62 -3.79
CA SER A 18 -47.18 27.60 -4.64
C SER A 18 -46.64 26.21 -4.29
N ARG A 19 -47.37 25.17 -4.71
CA ARG A 19 -46.91 23.77 -4.57
C ARG A 19 -45.53 23.55 -5.20
N ARG A 20 -45.23 24.23 -6.31
CA ARG A 20 -43.94 24.15 -7.01
C ARG A 20 -42.81 24.75 -6.17
N GLU A 21 -43.03 25.92 -5.58
CA GLU A 21 -42.01 26.60 -4.75
C GLU A 21 -41.76 25.82 -3.45
N LEU A 22 -42.79 25.22 -2.85
CA LEU A 22 -42.62 24.32 -1.71
C LEU A 22 -41.74 23.12 -2.06
N ILE A 23 -42.01 22.44 -3.19
CA ILE A 23 -41.22 21.29 -3.65
C ILE A 23 -39.76 21.71 -3.89
N GLN A 24 -39.53 22.86 -4.53
CA GLN A 24 -38.19 23.39 -4.79
C GLN A 24 -37.44 23.72 -3.49
N GLY A 25 -38.12 24.35 -2.52
CA GLY A 25 -37.55 24.64 -1.21
C GLY A 25 -37.13 23.38 -0.46
N LEU A 26 -38.00 22.36 -0.42
CA LEU A 26 -37.70 21.08 0.22
C LEU A 26 -36.58 20.31 -0.48
N ALA A 27 -36.50 20.35 -1.82
CA ALA A 27 -35.43 19.73 -2.59
C ALA A 27 -34.05 20.41 -2.38
N MET A 28 -34.03 21.71 -2.08
CA MET A 28 -32.78 22.39 -1.71
C MET A 28 -32.28 21.98 -0.32
N LEU A 29 -33.16 21.63 0.61
CA LEU A 29 -32.76 21.11 1.92
C LEU A 29 -32.11 19.73 1.84
N THR A 30 -32.50 18.88 0.89
CA THR A 30 -31.85 17.57 0.68
C THR A 30 -30.49 17.71 0.00
N ALA A 31 -30.28 18.73 -0.83
CA ALA A 31 -28.98 19.03 -1.42
C ALA A 31 -27.97 19.61 -0.40
N ALA A 32 -28.42 20.41 0.56
CA ALA A 32 -27.57 20.97 1.62
C ALA A 32 -27.27 19.99 2.78
N GLY A 33 -28.09 18.95 2.95
CA GLY A 33 -27.85 17.81 3.85
C GLY A 33 -27.13 16.64 3.19
N GLY A 34 -26.74 16.80 1.91
CA GLY A 34 -25.93 15.83 1.20
C GLY A 34 -24.60 15.67 1.92
N THR A 35 -24.39 14.49 2.49
CA THR A 35 -23.07 13.94 2.70
C THR A 35 -22.16 14.43 1.58
N ALA A 36 -21.07 15.12 1.96
CA ALA A 36 -19.99 15.46 1.05
C ALA A 36 -19.85 14.31 0.07
N SER A 37 -20.04 14.59 -1.22
CA SER A 37 -20.10 13.60 -2.29
C SER A 37 -19.18 12.45 -1.93
N ALA A 38 -19.77 11.36 -1.42
CA ALA A 38 -19.14 10.07 -1.48
C ALA A 38 -19.17 9.82 -2.97
N ALA A 39 -18.13 10.32 -3.65
CA ALA A 39 -17.86 10.09 -5.05
C ALA A 39 -18.17 8.63 -5.23
N THR A 40 -19.27 8.40 -5.93
CA THR A 40 -19.87 7.09 -5.99
C THR A 40 -18.79 6.26 -6.66
N PHE A 41 -18.16 5.35 -5.92
CA PHE A 41 -17.27 4.33 -6.47
C PHE A 41 -18.14 3.37 -7.29
N GLN A 42 -18.82 3.90 -8.30
CA GLN A 42 -19.62 3.15 -9.24
C GLN A 42 -18.64 2.46 -10.17
N ASN A 43 -18.40 1.18 -9.91
CA ASN A 43 -18.04 0.13 -10.87
C ASN A 43 -16.86 0.39 -11.84
N ALA A 44 -16.09 1.45 -11.65
CA ALA A 44 -14.72 1.50 -12.13
C ALA A 44 -13.89 0.74 -11.11
N GLY A 45 -13.67 -0.55 -11.35
CA GLY A 45 -12.74 -1.34 -10.54
C GLY A 45 -11.43 -0.57 -10.37
N LEU A 46 -10.86 -0.62 -9.17
CA LEU A 46 -9.58 0.03 -8.89
C LEU A 46 -8.54 -0.54 -9.86
N LYS A 47 -7.97 0.30 -10.73
CA LYS A 47 -6.90 -0.10 -11.63
C LYS A 47 -5.58 -0.08 -10.87
N ALA A 48 -5.16 -1.23 -10.37
CA ALA A 48 -3.81 -1.41 -9.88
C ALA A 48 -2.81 -1.25 -11.03
N THR A 49 -1.73 -0.50 -10.83
CA THR A 49 -0.71 -0.23 -11.86
C THR A 49 0.60 -0.97 -11.61
N LYS A 50 0.96 -1.15 -10.34
CA LYS A 50 2.15 -1.87 -9.88
C LYS A 50 2.02 -2.19 -8.40
N ILE A 51 2.86 -3.11 -7.92
CA ILE A 51 3.15 -3.20 -6.48
C ILE A 51 3.91 -1.93 -6.09
N ASP A 52 3.40 -1.19 -5.10
CA ASP A 52 4.07 -0.01 -4.57
C ASP A 52 5.27 -0.41 -3.70
N HIS A 53 5.00 -1.24 -2.68
CA HIS A 53 5.99 -1.84 -1.80
C HIS A 53 5.42 -3.10 -1.12
N MET A 54 6.25 -3.85 -0.41
CA MET A 54 5.83 -5.00 0.41
C MET A 54 6.28 -4.80 1.86
N SER A 55 5.45 -5.18 2.84
CA SER A 55 5.83 -5.17 4.26
C SER A 55 5.94 -6.59 4.81
N ILE A 56 7.06 -6.90 5.46
CA ILE A 56 7.31 -8.20 6.10
C ILE A 56 7.56 -8.02 7.60
N GLN A 57 7.20 -9.05 8.36
CA GLN A 57 7.49 -9.12 9.79
C GLN A 57 8.87 -9.76 9.98
N VAL A 58 9.66 -9.20 10.90
CA VAL A 58 11.01 -9.67 11.22
C VAL A 58 11.16 -9.86 12.72
N THR A 59 12.05 -10.77 13.13
CA THR A 59 12.35 -11.06 14.54
C THR A 59 13.55 -10.27 15.06
N ASP A 60 14.40 -9.79 14.16
CA ASP A 60 15.56 -8.95 14.49
C ASP A 60 15.71 -7.88 13.41
N LEU A 61 15.32 -6.65 13.77
CA LEU A 61 15.29 -5.52 12.85
C LEU A 61 16.70 -5.10 12.38
N PRO A 62 17.71 -4.91 13.25
CA PRO A 62 19.08 -4.64 12.81
C PRO A 62 19.65 -5.70 11.85
N ARG A 63 19.44 -6.98 12.14
CA ARG A 63 19.92 -8.10 11.30
C ARG A 63 19.27 -8.08 9.92
N ALA A 64 17.96 -7.83 9.87
CA ALA A 64 17.24 -7.70 8.61
C ALA A 64 17.73 -6.50 7.79
N ILE A 65 17.88 -5.32 8.41
CA ILE A 65 18.39 -4.13 7.73
C ILE A 65 19.77 -4.40 7.12
N ALA A 66 20.71 -4.94 7.91
CA ALA A 66 22.05 -5.23 7.45
C ALA A 66 22.06 -6.18 6.24
N PHE A 67 21.17 -7.18 6.22
CA PHE A 67 21.02 -8.08 5.07
C PHE A 67 20.59 -7.33 3.81
N TYR A 68 19.51 -6.54 3.87
CA TYR A 68 18.98 -5.87 2.68
C TYR A 68 19.92 -4.77 2.15
N GLN A 69 20.64 -4.08 3.04
CA GLN A 69 21.70 -3.16 2.64
C GLN A 69 22.87 -3.90 1.99
N LYS A 70 23.34 -4.99 2.61
CA LYS A 70 24.47 -5.75 2.11
C LYS A 70 24.16 -6.48 0.82
N ILE A 71 22.99 -7.10 0.65
CA ILE A 71 22.73 -7.94 -0.54
C ILE A 71 22.19 -7.13 -1.70
N PHE A 72 21.33 -6.14 -1.44
CA PHE A 72 20.62 -5.41 -2.48
C PHE A 72 21.02 -3.93 -2.57
N GLY A 73 21.95 -3.46 -1.73
CA GLY A 73 22.39 -2.06 -1.75
C GLY A 73 21.30 -1.07 -1.35
N LEU A 74 20.23 -1.53 -0.70
CA LEU A 74 19.13 -0.65 -0.31
C LEU A 74 19.58 0.33 0.78
N SER A 75 18.94 1.48 0.82
CA SER A 75 19.13 2.53 1.82
C SER A 75 17.87 2.68 2.67
N VAL A 76 18.01 3.24 3.87
CA VAL A 76 16.85 3.64 4.69
C VAL A 76 16.18 4.84 4.02
N VAL A 77 14.92 4.65 3.61
CA VAL A 77 14.08 5.70 3.01
C VAL A 77 13.33 6.45 4.10
N SER A 78 12.73 5.72 5.05
CA SER A 78 12.08 6.31 6.22
C SER A 78 11.92 5.28 7.34
N GLU A 79 11.68 5.80 8.56
CA GLU A 79 11.51 5.00 9.76
C GLU A 79 10.26 5.45 10.51
N ASP A 80 9.54 4.49 11.08
CA ASP A 80 8.52 4.71 12.10
C ASP A 80 9.00 4.00 13.37
N LYS A 81 9.83 4.71 14.13
CA LYS A 81 10.51 4.18 15.32
C LYS A 81 9.54 3.70 16.40
N PRO A 82 8.43 4.42 16.71
CA PRO A 82 7.44 3.94 17.67
C PRO A 82 6.84 2.57 17.34
N ASN A 83 6.71 2.25 16.05
CA ASN A 83 6.16 0.97 15.60
C ASN A 83 7.24 -0.03 15.15
N GLU A 84 8.52 0.30 15.35
CA GLU A 84 9.67 -0.52 14.93
C GLU A 84 9.61 -0.93 13.43
N ILE A 85 9.29 0.05 12.57
CA ILE A 85 9.23 -0.14 11.12
C ILE A 85 10.36 0.62 10.43
N VAL A 86 11.11 -0.07 9.56
CA VAL A 86 12.11 0.54 8.66
C VAL A 86 11.76 0.25 7.21
N ARG A 87 11.74 1.30 6.38
CA ARG A 87 11.42 1.22 4.95
C ARG A 87 12.71 1.34 4.15
N LEU A 88 13.02 0.31 3.38
CA LEU A 88 14.23 0.20 2.58
C LEU A 88 13.91 0.29 1.09
N GLY A 89 14.81 0.93 0.34
CA GLY A 89 14.65 1.09 -1.09
C GLY A 89 15.84 1.82 -1.74
N THR A 90 15.68 2.20 -3.00
CA THR A 90 16.63 3.06 -3.71
C THR A 90 16.23 4.53 -3.53
N THR A 91 15.25 5.00 -4.33
CA THR A 91 14.64 6.34 -4.24
C THR A 91 13.21 6.32 -3.69
N LYS A 92 12.58 5.15 -3.72
CA LYS A 92 11.25 4.85 -3.16
C LYS A 92 11.32 3.57 -2.35
N THR A 93 10.40 3.38 -1.41
CA THR A 93 10.29 2.14 -0.64
C THR A 93 10.06 0.95 -1.57
N LEU A 94 10.81 -0.13 -1.34
CA LEU A 94 10.58 -1.43 -1.98
C LEU A 94 10.12 -2.46 -0.94
N VAL A 95 10.75 -2.47 0.24
CA VAL A 95 10.40 -3.36 1.35
C VAL A 95 10.32 -2.60 2.68
N SER A 96 9.31 -2.91 3.49
CA SER A 96 9.14 -2.44 4.86
C SER A 96 9.40 -3.61 5.82
N LEU A 97 10.29 -3.43 6.79
CA LEU A 97 10.61 -4.40 7.84
C LEU A 97 9.92 -3.97 9.13
N HIS A 98 9.10 -4.84 9.72
CA HIS A 98 8.31 -4.55 10.92
C HIS A 98 8.66 -5.55 12.02
N HIS A 99 9.24 -5.08 13.11
CA HIS A 99 9.56 -5.95 14.25
C HIS A 99 8.30 -6.28 15.03
N LYS A 100 7.63 -7.39 14.67
CA LYS A 100 6.36 -7.78 15.28
C LYS A 100 6.15 -9.29 15.15
N SER A 101 5.54 -9.86 16.20
CA SER A 101 5.07 -11.24 16.20
C SER A 101 3.56 -11.31 15.92
N PRO A 102 3.07 -12.39 15.27
CA PRO A 102 3.81 -13.53 14.75
C PRO A 102 4.37 -13.29 13.33
N THR A 103 5.56 -13.82 13.03
CA THR A 103 6.04 -13.92 11.64
C THR A 103 5.13 -14.86 10.84
N GLY A 104 4.63 -14.41 9.69
CA GLY A 104 3.80 -15.22 8.78
C GLY A 104 4.63 -15.88 7.67
N LEU A 105 4.11 -16.96 7.08
CA LEU A 105 4.71 -17.56 5.88
C LEU A 105 4.44 -16.66 4.67
N VAL A 106 5.46 -15.93 4.23
CA VAL A 106 5.52 -15.38 2.87
C VAL A 106 6.25 -16.41 2.02
N ASP A 107 5.56 -17.05 1.08
CA ASP A 107 6.16 -18.11 0.25
C ASP A 107 7.37 -17.59 -0.53
N HIS A 108 7.20 -16.48 -1.26
CA HIS A 108 8.29 -15.67 -1.80
C HIS A 108 7.81 -14.26 -2.22
N PHE A 109 8.76 -13.35 -2.48
CA PHE A 109 8.51 -12.09 -3.19
C PHE A 109 9.70 -11.72 -4.09
N ALA A 110 9.44 -10.99 -5.18
CA ALA A 110 10.46 -10.66 -6.18
C ALA A 110 11.01 -9.25 -6.05
N ILE A 111 12.34 -9.12 -6.14
CA ILE A 111 13.07 -7.85 -6.28
C ILE A 111 13.69 -7.81 -7.68
N GLY A 112 13.34 -6.77 -8.44
CA GLY A 112 13.96 -6.46 -9.73
C GLY A 112 15.37 -5.89 -9.54
N VAL A 113 16.34 -6.41 -10.29
CA VAL A 113 17.73 -5.95 -10.33
C VAL A 113 18.04 -5.44 -11.73
N GLU A 114 18.52 -4.20 -11.80
CA GLU A 114 18.97 -3.59 -13.05
C GLU A 114 20.24 -4.30 -13.58
N GLY A 115 20.32 -4.50 -14.90
CA GLY A 115 21.48 -5.14 -15.53
C GLY A 115 21.66 -6.61 -15.12
N PHE A 116 20.56 -7.29 -14.76
CA PHE A 116 20.60 -8.67 -14.30
C PHE A 116 21.32 -9.60 -15.29
N ASN A 117 22.44 -10.17 -14.84
CA ASN A 117 23.13 -11.27 -15.50
C ASN A 117 23.28 -12.42 -14.50
N LYS A 118 22.79 -13.60 -14.90
CA LYS A 118 22.70 -14.80 -14.06
C LYS A 118 24.06 -15.20 -13.47
N GLU A 119 25.09 -15.31 -14.31
CA GLU A 119 26.42 -15.76 -13.90
C GLU A 119 27.11 -14.76 -12.97
N ALA A 120 27.00 -13.46 -13.28
CA ALA A 120 27.57 -12.37 -12.48
C ALA A 120 26.89 -12.28 -11.11
N VAL A 121 25.56 -12.28 -11.08
CA VAL A 121 24.78 -12.22 -9.82
C VAL A 121 25.06 -13.45 -8.95
N THR A 122 25.14 -14.65 -9.54
CA THR A 122 25.48 -15.87 -8.79
C THR A 122 26.84 -15.76 -8.11
N ARG A 123 27.84 -15.23 -8.84
CA ARG A 123 29.20 -15.05 -8.32
C ARG A 123 29.21 -14.06 -7.16
N GLU A 124 28.52 -12.94 -7.32
CA GLU A 124 28.41 -11.88 -6.33
C GLU A 124 27.73 -12.37 -5.04
N LEU A 125 26.60 -13.09 -5.17
CA LEU A 125 25.88 -13.65 -4.02
C LEU A 125 26.76 -14.64 -3.24
N LYS A 126 27.48 -15.53 -3.94
CA LYS A 126 28.41 -16.47 -3.30
C LYS A 126 29.55 -15.76 -2.57
N GLN A 127 30.13 -14.71 -3.15
CA GLN A 127 31.14 -13.89 -2.48
C GLN A 127 30.61 -13.23 -1.20
N ARG A 128 29.32 -12.91 -1.15
CA ARG A 128 28.65 -12.34 0.03
C ARG A 128 28.18 -13.39 1.05
N GLY A 129 28.42 -14.67 0.79
CA GLY A 129 28.06 -15.80 1.66
C GLY A 129 26.63 -16.31 1.48
N VAL A 130 25.97 -15.98 0.36
CA VAL A 130 24.60 -16.39 0.05
C VAL A 130 24.61 -17.42 -1.07
N ASN A 131 23.91 -18.53 -0.86
CA ASN A 131 23.79 -19.61 -1.85
C ASN A 131 22.44 -19.49 -2.58
N PRO A 132 22.41 -19.09 -3.86
CA PRO A 132 21.18 -19.03 -4.63
C PRO A 132 20.70 -20.43 -5.01
N GLU A 133 19.40 -20.68 -4.87
CA GLU A 133 18.69 -21.85 -5.37
C GLU A 133 18.10 -21.53 -6.75
N GLU A 134 18.28 -22.46 -7.69
CA GLU A 134 17.62 -22.38 -9.00
C GLU A 134 16.20 -22.95 -8.89
N ASN A 135 15.24 -22.30 -9.53
CA ASN A 135 13.90 -22.82 -9.70
C ASN A 135 13.51 -22.75 -11.20
N ILE A 136 12.49 -23.51 -11.57
CA ILE A 136 11.94 -23.60 -12.94
C ILE A 136 11.27 -22.29 -13.41
N ASP A 137 11.01 -21.36 -12.50
CA ASP A 137 10.52 -20.00 -12.79
C ASP A 137 11.66 -19.00 -13.00
N ALA A 138 11.39 -17.88 -13.70
CA ALA A 138 12.40 -16.87 -14.02
C ALA A 138 13.11 -16.31 -12.76
N GLY A 139 14.45 -16.39 -12.69
CA GLY A 139 15.26 -15.75 -11.64
C GLY A 139 15.92 -16.71 -10.64
N PHE A 140 16.43 -16.17 -9.53
CA PHE A 140 17.04 -16.94 -8.43
C PHE A 140 16.25 -16.79 -7.15
N HIS A 141 16.38 -17.75 -6.24
CA HIS A 141 15.84 -17.63 -4.90
C HIS A 141 16.97 -17.64 -3.88
N ILE A 142 16.91 -16.71 -2.93
CA ILE A 142 17.72 -16.74 -1.71
C ILE A 142 16.80 -16.71 -0.49
N LYS A 143 17.30 -17.06 0.69
CA LYS A 143 16.56 -16.89 1.93
C LYS A 143 17.00 -15.60 2.63
N ASP A 144 16.02 -14.83 3.07
CA ASP A 144 16.27 -13.70 3.95
C ASP A 144 16.51 -14.17 5.41
N PRO A 145 16.82 -13.26 6.33
CA PRO A 145 17.09 -13.61 7.73
C PRO A 145 15.93 -14.31 8.46
N GLU A 146 14.68 -14.18 8.00
CA GLU A 146 13.50 -14.86 8.54
C GLU A 146 13.20 -16.19 7.81
N GLY A 147 14.01 -16.55 6.81
CA GLY A 147 13.81 -17.73 5.98
C GLY A 147 12.83 -17.53 4.83
N ILE A 148 12.35 -16.30 4.59
CA ILE A 148 11.48 -15.95 3.47
C ILE A 148 12.27 -16.06 2.18
N ARG A 149 11.69 -16.66 1.13
CA ARG A 149 12.35 -16.72 -0.17
C ARG A 149 12.25 -15.36 -0.87
N VAL A 150 13.39 -14.83 -1.27
CA VAL A 150 13.49 -13.61 -2.09
C VAL A 150 13.88 -14.02 -3.49
N GLN A 151 13.00 -13.74 -4.44
CA GLN A 151 13.24 -13.98 -5.86
C GLN A 151 13.97 -12.77 -6.46
N ILE A 152 15.02 -13.03 -7.24
CA ILE A 152 15.80 -11.99 -7.93
C ILE A 152 15.54 -12.12 -9.43
N VAL A 153 14.99 -11.07 -10.04
CA VAL A 153 14.59 -11.04 -11.45
C VAL A 153 15.15 -9.80 -12.15
N GLY A 154 15.21 -9.81 -13.48
CA GLY A 154 15.53 -8.60 -14.25
C GLY A 154 14.42 -7.55 -14.10
N ALA A 155 14.82 -6.29 -13.90
CA ALA A 155 13.92 -5.13 -13.85
C ALA A 155 13.62 -4.57 -15.25
#